data_AF-A0A9X9F1L3-F1
#
_entry.id   AF-A0A9X9F1L3-F1
#
_cell.length_a   1.000
_cell.length_b   1.000
_cell.length_c   1.000
_cell.angle_alpha   90.00
_cell.angle_beta   90.00
_cell.angle_gamma   90.00
#
_symmetry.space_group_name_H-M   'P 1'
#
loop_
_entity.id
_entity.type
_entity.pdbx_description
1 polymer ?
#
loop_
_entity_poly.entity_id
_entity_poly.type
_entity_poly.pdbx_seq_one_letter_code
_entity_poly.pdbx_strand_id
1 'polypeptide(L)'
;INEPVIFGLPIVLNPILIIPFIITPLVTATVAYSATAMGFVTPTHIMPPWTLPAPIGAYLATGGDWRAIVLVFINIAISFLIYL
;
A
#
# COMPACT_ATOMS: atom_id res chain seq x y z
N ILE A 1 3.51 -10.73 -3.41
CA ILE A 1 4.00 -11.57 -4.52
C ILE A 1 3.20 -11.11 -5.74
N ASN A 2 3.85 -10.42 -6.65
CA ASN A 2 3.21 -9.62 -7.71
C ASN A 2 3.75 -9.97 -9.11
N GLU A 3 4.73 -10.87 -9.18
CA GLU A 3 5.47 -11.28 -10.37
C GLU A 3 4.56 -11.82 -11.49
N PRO A 4 3.53 -12.67 -11.22
CA PRO A 4 2.62 -13.15 -12.27
C PRO A 4 1.84 -12.02 -12.97
N VAL A 5 1.51 -10.94 -12.24
CA VAL A 5 0.78 -9.80 -12.79
C VAL A 5 1.72 -8.89 -13.57
N ILE A 6 2.90 -8.60 -13.00
CA ILE A 6 3.90 -7.73 -13.61
C ILE A 6 4.40 -8.30 -14.94
N PHE A 7 4.68 -9.61 -14.98
CA PHE A 7 5.17 -10.27 -16.19
C PHE A 7 4.04 -10.76 -17.12
N GLY A 8 2.87 -11.09 -16.56
CA GLY A 8 1.72 -11.55 -17.34
C GLY A 8 1.01 -10.43 -18.12
N LEU A 9 0.97 -9.20 -17.60
CA LEU A 9 0.37 -8.01 -18.24
C LEU A 9 1.41 -7.07 -18.88
N PRO A 10 2.53 -7.64 -19.36
CA PRO A 10 3.85 -6.97 -19.57
C PRO A 10 3.98 -5.54 -19.01
N ILE A 11 3.75 -5.35 -17.71
CA ILE A 11 3.70 -4.01 -17.09
C ILE A 11 5.02 -3.27 -17.27
N VAL A 12 6.14 -4.00 -17.19
CA VAL A 12 7.50 -3.46 -17.31
C VAL A 12 7.78 -2.85 -18.69
N LEU A 13 7.15 -3.38 -19.75
CA LEU A 13 7.39 -2.95 -21.13
C LEU A 13 6.23 -2.11 -21.70
N ASN A 14 5.18 -1.87 -20.92
CA ASN A 14 4.00 -1.12 -21.37
C ASN A 14 4.04 0.32 -20.79
N PRO A 15 4.29 1.35 -21.62
CA PRO A 15 4.34 2.75 -21.18
C PRO A 15 3.02 3.26 -20.56
N ILE A 16 1.88 2.63 -20.86
CA ILE A 16 0.59 3.01 -20.29
C ILE A 16 0.46 2.47 -18.86
N LEU A 17 0.95 1.26 -18.60
CA LEU A 17 0.84 0.60 -17.28
C LEU A 17 2.00 0.96 -16.34
N ILE A 18 3.14 1.38 -16.86
CA ILE A 18 4.28 1.80 -16.04
C ILE A 18 4.00 3.10 -15.29
N ILE A 19 3.19 3.99 -15.87
CA ILE A 19 2.80 5.27 -15.26
C ILE A 19 2.02 5.05 -13.95
N PRO A 20 0.87 4.35 -13.94
CA PRO A 20 0.15 4.06 -12.69
C PRO A 20 0.97 3.17 -11.76
N PHE A 21 1.84 2.30 -12.26
CA PHE A 21 2.72 1.46 -11.44
C PHE A 21 3.74 2.26 -10.61
N ILE A 22 4.25 3.38 -11.13
CA ILE A 22 5.17 4.26 -10.40
C ILE A 22 4.39 5.25 -9.52
N ILE A 23 3.29 5.81 -10.02
CA ILE A 23 2.53 6.85 -9.30
C ILE A 23 1.81 6.28 -8.08
N THR A 24 1.22 5.09 -8.19
CA THR A 24 0.47 4.46 -7.09
C THR A 24 1.26 4.33 -5.80
N PRO A 25 2.48 3.74 -5.77
CA PRO A 25 3.28 3.64 -4.55
C PRO A 25 3.72 5.01 -4.03
N LEU A 26 3.97 6.00 -4.90
CA LEU A 26 4.31 7.36 -4.46
C LEU A 26 3.15 8.03 -3.72
N VAL A 27 1.94 7.94 -4.25
CA VAL A 27 0.74 8.53 -3.62
C VAL A 27 0.42 7.81 -2.32
N THR A 28 0.34 6.48 -2.35
CA THR A 28 -0.01 5.68 -1.16
C THR A 28 1.03 5.79 -0.04
N ALA A 29 2.33 5.89 -0.37
CA ALA A 29 3.38 6.16 0.61
C ALA A 29 3.24 7.56 1.23
N THR A 30 2.92 8.57 0.43
CA THR A 30 2.73 9.95 0.92
C THR A 30 1.51 10.04 1.85
N VAL A 31 0.41 9.34 1.51
CA VAL A 31 -0.79 9.25 2.35
C VAL A 31 -0.49 8.51 3.66
N ALA A 32 0.22 7.38 3.60
CA ALA A 32 0.59 6.64 4.80
C ALA A 32 1.56 7.42 5.70
N TYR A 33 2.53 8.11 5.11
CA TYR A 33 3.47 8.96 5.84
C TYR A 33 2.76 10.14 6.50
N SER A 34 1.88 10.85 5.79
CA SER A 34 1.12 11.95 6.38
C SER A 34 0.19 11.48 7.49
N ALA A 35 -0.49 10.34 7.32
CA ALA A 35 -1.34 9.76 8.36
C ALA A 35 -0.57 9.38 9.63
N THR A 36 0.64 8.84 9.48
CA THR A 36 1.50 8.51 10.62
C THR A 36 2.13 9.75 11.25
N ALA A 37 2.59 10.72 10.47
CA ALA A 37 3.18 11.97 10.94
C ALA A 37 2.16 12.87 11.68
N MET A 38 0.90 12.88 11.24
CA MET A 38 -0.19 13.61 11.90
C MET A 38 -0.71 12.90 13.16
N GLY A 39 -0.21 11.70 13.49
CA GLY A 39 -0.66 10.92 14.64
C GLY A 39 -2.04 10.25 14.45
N PHE A 40 -2.55 10.17 13.22
CA PHE A 40 -3.78 9.43 12.94
C PHE A 40 -3.57 7.93 13.09
N VAL A 41 -2.41 7.41 12.70
CA VAL A 41 -2.03 6.00 12.83
C VAL A 41 -0.74 5.89 13.64
N THR A 42 -0.70 4.92 14.54
CA THR A 42 0.49 4.62 15.35
C THR A 42 1.67 4.27 14.44
N PRO A 43 2.87 4.84 14.65
CA PRO A 43 4.05 4.46 13.90
C PRO A 43 4.34 2.96 14.00
N THR A 44 4.75 2.37 12.87
CA THR A 44 5.08 0.95 12.80
C THR A 44 6.34 0.67 13.62
N HIS A 45 6.24 -0.22 14.60
CA HIS A 45 7.35 -0.60 15.48
C HIS A 45 7.56 -2.13 15.55
N ILE A 46 6.62 -2.91 15.01
CA ILE A 46 6.76 -4.35 14.82
C ILE A 46 7.02 -4.59 13.33
N MET A 47 7.94 -5.50 13.01
CA MET A 47 8.21 -5.92 11.63
C MET A 47 7.56 -7.28 11.37
N PRO A 48 6.27 -7.32 10.96
CA PRO A 48 5.62 -8.57 10.61
C PRO A 48 6.13 -9.11 9.27
N PRO A 49 5.94 -10.41 8.97
CA PRO A 49 6.23 -10.96 7.66
C PRO A 49 5.47 -10.20 6.55
N TRP A 50 6.18 -9.82 5.49
CA TRP A 50 5.61 -9.08 4.35
C TRP A 50 4.61 -9.91 3.52
N THR A 51 4.58 -11.23 3.73
CA THR A 51 3.64 -12.16 3.09
C THR A 51 2.26 -12.17 3.76
N LEU A 52 2.09 -11.49 4.89
CA LEU A 52 0.77 -11.36 5.52
C LEU A 52 -0.18 -10.53 4.66
N PRO A 53 -1.50 -10.81 4.71
CA PRO A 53 -2.50 -9.95 4.08
C PRO A 53 -2.39 -8.52 4.59
N ALA A 54 -2.44 -7.53 3.68
CA ALA A 54 -2.12 -6.13 3.98
C ALA A 54 -2.86 -5.54 5.21
N PRO A 55 -4.18 -5.77 5.41
CA PRO A 55 -4.89 -5.26 6.60
C PRO A 55 -4.35 -5.86 7.91
N ILE A 56 -4.03 -7.16 7.91
CA ILE A 56 -3.51 -7.89 9.08
C ILE A 56 -2.06 -7.46 9.35
N GLY A 57 -1.25 -7.35 8.30
CA GLY A 57 0.13 -6.88 8.39
C GLY A 57 0.22 -5.46 8.97
N ALA A 58 -0.63 -4.54 8.52
CA ALA A 58 -0.65 -3.17 9.02
C ALA A 58 -1.13 -3.07 10.48
N TYR A 59 -2.15 -3.83 10.86
CA TYR A 59 -2.61 -3.93 12.24
C TYR A 59 -1.51 -4.43 13.18
N LEU A 60 -0.81 -5.49 12.80
CA LEU A 60 0.28 -6.04 13.60
C LEU A 60 1.51 -5.12 13.63
N ALA A 61 1.87 -4.50 12.50
CA ALA A 61 3.01 -3.59 12.42
C ALA A 61 2.89 -2.38 13.37
N THR A 62 1.66 -1.94 13.62
CA THR A 62 1.33 -0.81 14.49
C THR A 62 1.03 -1.20 15.94
N GLY A 63 1.20 -2.48 16.31
CA GLY A 63 0.94 -2.96 17.68
C GLY A 63 -0.53 -3.14 18.02
N GLY A 64 -1.39 -3.33 17.01
CA GLY A 64 -2.82 -3.54 17.18
C GLY A 64 -3.67 -2.28 16.96
N ASP A 65 -3.18 -1.31 16.18
CA ASP A 65 -3.95 -0.12 15.86
C ASP A 65 -4.96 -0.41 14.74
N TRP A 66 -6.26 -0.41 15.07
CA TRP A 66 -7.33 -0.62 14.09
C TRP A 66 -7.38 0.48 13.02
N ARG A 67 -6.84 1.67 13.29
CA ARG A 67 -6.78 2.77 12.32
C ARG A 67 -5.86 2.44 11.15
N ALA A 68 -4.85 1.59 11.37
CA ALA A 68 -3.99 1.08 10.31
C ALA A 68 -4.77 0.24 9.29
N ILE A 69 -5.80 -0.50 9.73
CA ILE A 69 -6.69 -1.27 8.85
C ILE A 69 -7.48 -0.32 7.94
N VAL A 70 -8.02 0.76 8.51
CA VAL A 70 -8.76 1.77 7.74
C VAL A 70 -7.85 2.45 6.71
N LEU A 71 -6.62 2.80 7.10
CA LEU A 71 -5.63 3.38 6.19
C LEU A 71 -5.31 2.44 5.01
N VAL A 72 -5.23 1.13 5.25
CA VAL A 72 -5.04 0.14 4.18
C VAL A 72 -6.19 0.17 3.19
N PHE A 73 -7.45 0.20 3.64
CA PHE A 73 -8.60 0.29 2.74
C PHE A 73 -8.64 1.59 1.94
N ILE A 74 -8.26 2.71 2.57
CA ILE A 74 -8.12 4.00 1.86
C ILE A 74 -7.05 3.89 0.77
N ASN A 75 -5.88 3.32 1.07
CA ASN A 75 -4.82 3.13 0.09
C ASN A 75 -5.20 2.17 -1.04
N ILE A 76 -5.99 1.12 -0.75
CA ILE A 76 -6.55 0.23 -1.77
C ILE A 76 -7.50 1.00 -2.69
N ALA A 77 -8.40 1.83 -2.14
CA ALA A 77 -9.32 2.64 -2.94
C ALA A 77 -8.58 3.65 -3.83
N ILE A 78 -7.56 4.33 -3.28
CA ILE A 78 -6.70 5.24 -4.06
C ILE A 78 -5.98 4.49 -5.18
N SER A 79 -5.41 3.32 -4.88
CA SER A 79 -4.73 2.49 -5.88
C SER A 79 -5.70 2.07 -6.98
N PHE A 80 -6.91 1.64 -6.63
CA PHE A 80 -7.94 1.28 -7.59
C PHE A 80 -8.31 2.46 -8.51
N LEU A 81 -8.46 3.67 -7.97
CA LEU A 81 -8.77 4.86 -8.75
C LEU A 81 -7.62 5.29 -9.69
N ILE A 82 -6.36 5.05 -9.34
CA ILE A 82 -5.21 5.38 -10.20
C ILE A 82 -5.10 4.41 -11.39
N TYR A 83 -5.53 3.17 -11.22
CA TYR A 83 -5.49 2.14 -12.26
C TYR A 83 -6.75 2.07 -13.15
N LEU A 84 -7.81 2.80 -12.80
CA LEU A 84 -9.04 2.92 -13.60
C LEU A 84 -8.83 3.86 -14.80
#